data_AF-A0A2E0QC89-F1
#
_entry.id   AF-A0A2E0QC89-F1
#
_cell.length_a   1.000
_cell.length_b   1.000
_cell.length_c   1.000
_cell.angle_alpha   90.00
_cell.angle_beta   90.00
_cell.angle_gamma   90.00
#
_symmetry.space_group_name_H-M   'P 1'
#
loop_
_entity.id
_entity.type
_entity.pdbx_description
1 polymer ?
#
loop_
_entity_poly.entity_id
_entity_poly.type
_entity_poly.pdbx_seq_one_letter_code
_entity_poly.pdbx_strand_id
1 'polypeptide(L)' 'MNISGFFKDVAHKWNEAERIAFSIKAANGAQIKANGQIYRAERPARKPSPFLTLSVMLGSK' A
#
# COMPACT_ATOMS: atom_id res chain seq x y z
N MET A 1 -15.68 -18.61 -27.95
CA MET A 1 -14.43 -17.82 -27.87
C MET A 1 -14.40 -17.22 -26.47
N ASN A 2 -13.67 -17.86 -25.55
CA ASN A 2 -13.72 -17.56 -24.12
C ASN A 2 -12.51 -16.67 -23.81
N ILE A 3 -12.70 -15.36 -23.66
CA ILE A 3 -11.61 -14.45 -23.30
C ILE A 3 -11.53 -14.47 -21.77
N SER A 4 -10.86 -15.49 -21.23
CA SER A 4 -10.31 -15.42 -19.88
C SER A 4 -9.12 -14.46 -19.93
N GLY A 5 -9.42 -13.16 -19.99
CA GLY A 5 -8.48 -12.12 -19.64
C GLY A 5 -8.14 -12.29 -18.18
N PHE A 6 -7.16 -13.15 -17.88
CA PHE A 6 -6.40 -13.05 -16.66
C PHE A 6 -5.83 -11.64 -16.68
N PHE A 7 -6.48 -10.71 -15.98
CA PHE A 7 -5.78 -9.55 -15.47
C PHE A 7 -4.56 -10.14 -14.76
N LYS A 8 -3.39 -9.95 -15.35
CA LYS A 8 -2.11 -9.98 -14.64
C LYS A 8 -2.18 -8.81 -13.65
N ASP A 9 -3.08 -8.90 -12.69
CA ASP A 9 -2.97 -8.20 -11.43
C ASP A 9 -1.76 -8.85 -10.78
N VAL A 10 -0.58 -8.33 -11.15
CA VAL A 10 0.57 -8.34 -10.28
C VAL A 10 0.14 -7.49 -9.10
N ALA A 11 -0.69 -8.07 -8.23
CA ALA A 11 -1.03 -7.51 -6.95
C ALA A 11 0.32 -7.34 -6.27
N HIS A 12 0.82 -6.10 -6.25
CA HIS A 12 2.09 -5.78 -5.64
C HIS A 12 2.06 -6.36 -4.23
N LYS A 13 2.89 -7.38 -4.01
CA LYS A 13 3.00 -8.01 -2.70
C LYS A 13 3.90 -7.11 -1.89
N TRP A 14 3.27 -6.15 -1.21
CA TRP A 14 3.92 -5.27 -0.27
C TRP A 14 4.65 -6.11 0.78
N ASN A 15 5.94 -5.90 0.91
CA ASN A 15 6.79 -6.67 1.80
C ASN A 15 7.25 -5.82 2.99
N GLU A 16 7.58 -6.49 4.09
CA GLU A 16 8.27 -5.86 5.21
C GLU A 16 9.65 -5.36 4.75
N ALA A 17 10.10 -4.25 5.32
CA ALA A 17 11.28 -3.47 4.94
C ALA A 17 11.22 -2.73 3.59
N GLU A 18 10.14 -2.83 2.83
CA GLU A 18 9.95 -2.03 1.62
C GLU A 18 9.80 -0.53 1.97
N ARG A 19 10.46 0.33 1.21
CA ARG A 19 10.33 1.79 1.34
C ARG A 19 9.23 2.31 0.43
N ILE A 20 8.33 3.09 0.99
CA ILE A 20 7.21 3.69 0.27
C ILE A 20 7.29 5.21 0.32
N ALA A 21 6.84 5.84 -0.75
CA ALA A 21 6.58 7.27 -0.80
C ALA A 21 5.07 7.50 -0.91
N PHE A 22 4.54 8.42 -0.12
CA PHE A 22 3.13 8.78 -0.18
C PHE A 22 2.93 10.29 -0.03
N SER A 23 1.76 10.74 -0.47
CA SER A 23 1.37 12.15 -0.45
C SER A 23 0.13 12.31 0.42
N ILE A 24 0.21 13.14 1.46
CA ILE A 24 -0.93 13.53 2.28
C ILE A 24 -1.40 14.92 1.83
N LYS A 25 -2.68 15.03 1.50
CA LYS A 25 -3.32 16.34 1.30
C LYS A 25 -3.78 16.86 2.66
N ALA A 26 -3.15 17.92 3.14
CA ALA A 26 -3.53 18.59 4.38
C ALA A 26 -4.87 19.35 4.21
N ALA A 27 -5.54 19.64 5.32
CA ALA A 27 -6.83 20.35 5.30
C ALA A 27 -6.76 21.74 4.65
N ASN A 28 -5.61 22.41 4.74
CA ASN A 28 -5.34 23.70 4.09
C ASN A 28 -5.00 23.59 2.58
N GLY A 29 -5.10 22.38 1.99
CA GLY A 29 -4.78 22.12 0.59
C GLY A 29 -3.30 21.88 0.30
N ALA A 30 -2.40 22.02 1.28
CA ALA A 30 -0.99 21.71 1.09
C ALA A 30 -0.77 20.21 0.84
N GLN A 31 0.18 19.88 -0.03
CA GLN A 31 0.56 18.49 -0.32
C GLN A 31 1.87 18.17 0.40
N ILE A 32 1.81 17.25 1.37
CA ILE A 32 2.98 16.79 2.12
C ILE A 32 3.44 15.47 1.52
N LYS A 33 4.66 15.46 0.97
CA LYS A 33 5.32 14.23 0.53
C LYS A 33 6.08 13.63 1.71
N ALA A 34 5.81 12.37 2.02
CA ALA A 34 6.46 11.63 3.09
C ALA A 34 7.01 10.30 2.56
N ASN A 35 8.13 9.88 3.14
CA ASN A 35 8.72 8.57 2.91
C ASN A 35 8.61 7.76 4.19
N GLY A 36 8.31 6.47 4.06
CA GLY A 36 8.25 5.55 5.18
C GLY A 36 8.77 4.17 4.81
N GLN A 37 9.03 3.36 5.81
CA GLN A 37 9.38 1.95 5.66
C GLN A 37 8.24 1.10 6.22
N ILE A 38 7.78 0.14 5.43
CA ILE A 38 6.80 -0.85 5.89
C ILE A 38 7.50 -1.76 6.90
N TYR A 39 6.91 -1.93 8.08
CA TYR A 39 7.39 -2.91 9.07
C TYR A 39 6.36 -4.01 9.33
N ARG A 40 5.16 -3.90 8.77
CA ARG A 40 4.13 -4.95 8.83
C ARG A 40 3.14 -4.80 7.67
N ALA A 41 2.82 -5.91 7.01
CA ALA A 41 1.81 -5.96 5.95
C ALA A 41 0.83 -7.09 6.24
N GLU A 42 -0.44 -6.78 6.51
CA GLU A 42 -1.45 -7.75 6.92
C GLU A 42 -2.67 -7.74 6.03
N ARG A 43 -3.11 -8.93 5.64
CA ARG A 43 -4.39 -9.13 4.95
C ARG A 43 -5.44 -9.59 5.98
N PRO A 44 -6.64 -8.98 6.02
CA PRO A 44 -7.69 -9.39 6.95
C PRO A 44 -8.02 -10.88 6.80
N ALA A 45 -8.21 -11.57 7.92
CA ALA A 45 -8.45 -13.02 7.95
C ALA A 45 -9.77 -13.44 7.27
N ARG A 46 -10.77 -12.55 7.20
CA ARG A 46 -12.01 -12.80 6.46
C ARG A 46 -11.77 -12.69 4.95
N LYS A 47 -11.67 -13.85 4.30
CA LYS A 47 -11.72 -13.94 2.83
C LYS A 47 -13.18 -13.90 2.34
N PRO A 48 -13.46 -13.28 1.17
CA PRO A 48 -12.56 -12.47 0.36
C PRO A 48 -12.51 -11.02 0.89
N SER A 49 -11.32 -10.52 1.25
CA SER A 49 -11.12 -9.09 1.55
C SER A 49 -10.20 -8.49 0.50
N PRO A 50 -10.63 -7.44 -0.22
CA PRO A 50 -9.77 -6.70 -1.15
C PRO A 50 -8.80 -5.76 -0.43
N PHE A 51 -8.92 -5.60 0.89
CA PHE A 51 -8.14 -4.63 1.66
C PHE A 51 -6.82 -5.23 2.17
N LEU A 52 -5.78 -4.41 2.16
CA LEU A 52 -4.48 -4.68 2.77
C LEU A 52 -4.18 -3.57 3.79
N THR A 53 -3.74 -3.95 4.97
CA THR A 53 -3.30 -3.00 6.01
C THR A 53 -1.78 -2.96 6.03
N LEU A 54 -1.21 -1.77 5.90
CA LEU A 54 0.23 -1.53 5.99
C LEU A 54 0.54 -0.70 7.23
N SER A 55 1.44 -1.19 8.07
CA SER A 55 2.02 -0.40 9.16
C SER A 55 3.37 0.14 8.72
N VAL A 56 3.52 1.46 8.80
CA VAL A 56 4.64 2.19 8.19
C VAL A 56 5.31 3.05 9.26
N MET A 57 6.64 2.98 9.33
CA MET A 57 7.45 3.89 10.14
C MET A 57 7.86 5.07 9.27
N LEU A 58 7.49 6.28 9.70
CA LEU A 58 7.92 7.51 9.02
C LEU A 58 9.40 7.76 9.32
N GLY A 59 10.20 7.95 8.27
CA GLY A 59 11.58 8.40 8.46
C GLY A 59 11.57 9.86 8.88
N SER A 60 12.02 10.16 10.11
CA SER A 60 12.46 11.53 10.42
C SER A 60 13.73 11.80 9.62
N LYS A 61 13.77 12.92 8.89
CA LYS A 61 15.05 13.49 8.47
C LYS A 61 15.79 14.03 9.69
#